data_AF-A0A975E538-F1
#
_entry.id   AF-A0A975E538-F1
#
_cell.length_a   1.000
_cell.length_b   1.000
_cell.length_c   1.000
_cell.angle_alpha   90.00
_cell.angle_beta   90.00
_cell.angle_gamma   90.00
#
_symmetry.space_group_name_H-M   'P 1'
#
loop_
_entity.id
_entity.type
_entity.pdbx_description
1 polymer ?
#
loop_
_entity_poly.entity_id
_entity_poly.type
_entity_poly.pdbx_seq_one_letter_code
_entity_poly.pdbx_strand_id
1 'polypeptide(L)'
;MSFDPLRILVPESLAEPVQAALAVSTAAPFEVVARRGEAPFDAAGFDAVLLEFPANEADLPAHSAATALVMVCEGDVAAPSLLDWLRQGAADVVTPHDLRTPSFGARLRVAVERRRIDRQARQAYATDLATGLPHRQQLVEHMSHLIALRERQPAPMAVLVLRIEGVELAGARLGREAANVLRRKIAVRLRAGVRASDVVAALGDDCYAVLLAALLAPGDAAHVGAKLLTALRAPFQIAGQEVVVATALGIALHLQDGAQPEALLARAGALAASAHAEGRHSAAAANDG
;
A
#
# COMPACT_ATOMS: atom_id res chain seq x y z
N MET A 1 21.72 10.92 -18.49
CA MET A 1 21.13 10.32 -17.27
C MET A 1 20.45 9.03 -17.71
N SER A 2 20.91 7.88 -17.22
CA SER A 2 20.24 6.60 -17.49
C SER A 2 18.97 6.57 -16.64
N PHE A 3 17.80 6.46 -17.28
CA PHE A 3 16.55 6.24 -16.58
C PHE A 3 16.31 4.73 -16.50
N ASP A 4 15.98 4.23 -15.32
CA ASP A 4 15.50 2.86 -15.21
C ASP A 4 14.21 2.70 -16.04
N PRO A 5 14.05 1.57 -16.76
CA PRO A 5 12.87 1.32 -17.56
C PRO A 5 11.62 1.27 -16.67
N LEU A 6 10.54 1.88 -17.14
CA LEU A 6 9.24 1.73 -16.49
C LEU A 6 8.73 0.31 -16.72
N ARG A 7 8.41 -0.40 -15.63
CA ARG A 7 7.91 -1.79 -15.71
C ARG A 7 6.40 -1.78 -15.87
N ILE A 8 5.93 -2.31 -16.99
CA ILE A 8 4.51 -2.31 -17.39
C ILE A 8 4.00 -3.73 -17.46
N LEU A 9 3.01 -4.07 -16.62
CA LEU A 9 2.33 -5.36 -16.68
C LEU A 9 1.15 -5.27 -17.66
N VAL A 10 1.06 -6.22 -18.58
CA VAL A 10 -0.03 -6.28 -19.57
C VAL A 10 -0.60 -7.69 -19.72
N PRO A 11 -1.87 -7.84 -20.10
CA PRO A 11 -2.44 -9.12 -20.53
C PRO A 11 -1.69 -9.64 -21.77
N GLU A 12 -1.56 -10.97 -21.92
CA GLU A 12 -0.89 -11.58 -23.08
C GLU A 12 -1.54 -11.17 -24.42
N SER A 13 -2.86 -10.98 -24.44
CA SER A 13 -3.64 -10.45 -25.57
C SER A 13 -3.20 -9.06 -26.04
N LEU A 14 -2.69 -8.23 -25.13
CA LEU A 14 -2.27 -6.85 -25.40
C LEU A 14 -0.74 -6.70 -25.51
N ALA A 15 0.04 -7.75 -25.28
CA ALA A 15 1.49 -7.67 -25.21
C ALA A 15 2.12 -7.13 -26.50
N GLU A 16 1.77 -7.72 -27.65
CA GLU A 16 2.32 -7.33 -28.95
C GLU A 16 1.98 -5.87 -29.34
N PRO A 17 0.71 -5.41 -29.33
CA PRO A 17 0.39 -4.03 -29.69
C PRO A 17 1.02 -3.01 -28.74
N VAL A 18 1.06 -3.29 -27.44
CA VAL A 18 1.66 -2.40 -26.44
C VAL A 18 3.17 -2.33 -26.64
N GLN A 19 3.84 -3.47 -26.84
CA GLN A 19 5.28 -3.50 -27.06
C GLN A 19 5.67 -2.74 -28.33
N ALA A 20 4.90 -2.89 -29.41
CA ALA A 20 5.13 -2.15 -30.66
C ALA A 20 4.99 -0.63 -30.46
N ALA A 21 3.95 -0.17 -29.75
CA ALA A 21 3.74 1.25 -29.50
C ALA A 21 4.78 1.86 -28.53
N LEU A 22 5.20 1.11 -27.51
CA LEU A 22 6.20 1.58 -26.56
C LEU A 22 7.63 1.54 -27.13
N ALA A 23 7.94 0.65 -28.07
CA ALA A 23 9.25 0.57 -28.72
C ALA A 23 9.60 1.81 -29.55
N VAL A 24 8.59 2.50 -30.10
CA VAL A 24 8.77 3.74 -30.88
C VAL A 24 8.58 5.01 -30.04
N SER A 25 8.25 4.87 -28.75
CA SER A 25 8.03 5.99 -27.84
C SER A 25 9.35 6.60 -27.35
N THR A 26 9.40 7.93 -27.29
CA THR A 26 10.53 8.68 -26.72
C THR A 26 10.31 9.09 -25.26
N ALA A 27 9.15 8.75 -24.67
CA ALA A 27 8.76 9.20 -23.32
C ALA A 27 9.49 8.47 -22.19
N ALA A 28 10.05 7.28 -22.44
CA ALA A 28 10.80 6.46 -21.50
C ALA A 28 11.43 5.26 -22.20
N PRO A 29 12.48 4.64 -21.62
CA PRO A 29 12.61 3.20 -21.76
C PRO A 29 11.45 2.50 -21.03
N PHE A 30 10.84 1.50 -21.67
CA PHE A 30 9.75 0.70 -21.12
C PHE A 30 10.14 -0.78 -21.12
N GLU A 31 9.83 -1.48 -20.04
CA GLU A 31 9.91 -2.94 -19.93
C GLU A 31 8.49 -3.50 -19.87
N VAL A 32 8.06 -4.21 -20.92
CA VAL A 32 6.73 -4.81 -20.99
C VAL A 32 6.81 -6.26 -20.51
N VAL A 33 6.00 -6.58 -19.51
CA VAL A 33 5.86 -7.94 -18.97
C VAL A 33 4.46 -8.44 -19.28
N ALA A 34 4.37 -9.52 -20.04
CA ALA A 34 3.11 -10.16 -20.39
C ALA A 34 2.70 -11.17 -19.31
N ARG A 35 1.42 -11.18 -18.93
CA ARG A 35 0.85 -12.14 -17.97
C ARG A 35 0.02 -13.20 -18.69
N ARG A 36 0.24 -14.48 -18.32
CA ARG A 36 -0.60 -15.62 -18.75
C ARG A 36 -1.66 -15.95 -17.69
N GLY A 37 -2.91 -16.07 -18.11
CA GLY A 37 -4.03 -16.60 -17.31
C GLY A 37 -4.76 -15.59 -16.40
N GLU A 38 -5.76 -16.10 -15.69
CA GLU A 38 -6.73 -15.37 -14.84
C GLU A 38 -6.30 -15.20 -13.37
N ALA A 39 -5.05 -15.54 -13.02
CA ALA A 39 -4.56 -15.48 -11.63
C ALA A 39 -4.80 -14.11 -10.97
N PRO A 40 -4.98 -14.05 -9.63
CA PRO A 40 -5.23 -12.79 -8.92
C PRO A 40 -4.14 -11.76 -9.18
N PHE A 41 -4.58 -10.51 -9.25
CA PHE A 41 -3.82 -9.35 -9.66
C PHE A 41 -2.76 -8.98 -8.61
N ASP A 42 -1.47 -9.21 -8.88
CA ASP A 42 -0.37 -8.65 -8.08
C ASP A 42 0.24 -7.45 -8.83
N ALA A 43 -0.16 -6.25 -8.41
CA ALA A 43 0.36 -4.99 -8.96
C ALA A 43 1.78 -4.66 -8.44
N ALA A 44 2.28 -5.40 -7.46
CA ALA A 44 3.51 -5.04 -6.76
C ALA A 44 4.72 -5.11 -7.70
N GLY A 45 5.53 -4.05 -7.66
CA GLY A 45 6.77 -3.97 -8.44
C GLY A 45 6.60 -3.50 -9.90
N PHE A 46 5.39 -3.12 -10.31
CA PHE A 46 5.12 -2.49 -11.61
C PHE A 46 4.76 -1.01 -11.45
N ASP A 47 5.23 -0.18 -12.39
CA ASP A 47 4.92 1.24 -12.46
C ASP A 47 3.50 1.48 -13.00
N ALA A 48 3.10 0.67 -13.98
CA ALA A 48 1.75 0.65 -14.50
C ALA A 48 1.27 -0.75 -14.85
N VAL A 49 -0.05 -0.92 -14.83
CA VAL A 49 -0.71 -2.14 -15.30
C VAL A 49 -1.84 -1.78 -16.26
N LEU A 50 -1.89 -2.48 -17.38
CA LEU A 50 -3.05 -2.47 -18.26
C LEU A 50 -4.00 -3.60 -17.89
N LEU A 51 -5.30 -3.30 -17.86
CA LEU A 51 -6.34 -4.28 -17.61
C LEU A 51 -7.36 -4.22 -18.73
N GLU A 52 -7.61 -5.35 -19.41
CA GLU A 52 -8.80 -5.49 -20.24
C GLU A 52 -10.00 -5.50 -19.31
N PHE A 53 -10.93 -4.58 -19.54
CA PHE A 53 -12.11 -4.42 -18.70
C PHE A 53 -13.36 -4.41 -19.57
N PRO A 54 -14.32 -5.32 -19.33
CA PRO A 54 -15.57 -5.29 -20.06
C PRO A 54 -16.35 -4.05 -19.64
N ALA A 55 -16.96 -3.35 -20.62
CA ALA A 55 -17.59 -2.05 -20.41
C ALA A 55 -18.76 -2.04 -19.40
N ASN A 56 -19.20 -3.21 -18.94
CA ASN A 56 -20.32 -3.44 -18.03
C ASN A 56 -19.91 -3.78 -16.58
N GLU A 57 -18.62 -3.86 -16.26
CA GLU A 57 -18.13 -4.15 -14.91
C GLU A 57 -17.79 -2.86 -14.15
N ALA A 58 -18.41 -2.68 -12.98
CA ALA A 58 -18.46 -1.38 -12.30
C ALA A 58 -17.28 -1.12 -11.35
N ASP A 59 -16.70 -2.17 -10.74
CA ASP A 59 -15.72 -2.02 -9.67
C ASP A 59 -14.30 -2.36 -10.13
N LEU A 60 -13.38 -1.41 -9.93
CA LEU A 60 -11.95 -1.65 -10.19
C LEU A 60 -11.38 -2.64 -9.16
N PRO A 61 -10.44 -3.51 -9.59
CA PRO A 61 -9.74 -4.38 -8.65
C PRO A 61 -8.96 -3.54 -7.64
N ALA A 62 -8.83 -4.06 -6.41
CA ALA A 62 -7.90 -3.50 -5.46
C ALA A 62 -6.48 -3.55 -6.05
N HIS A 63 -5.77 -2.44 -5.90
CA HIS A 63 -4.47 -2.25 -6.51
C HIS A 63 -3.63 -1.36 -5.60
N SER A 64 -2.31 -1.50 -5.69
CA SER A 64 -1.38 -0.66 -4.94
C SER A 64 -1.59 0.83 -5.21
N ALA A 65 -1.52 1.66 -4.16
CA ALA A 65 -1.47 3.10 -4.32
C ALA A 65 -0.26 3.57 -5.15
N ALA A 66 0.78 2.74 -5.31
CA ALA A 66 1.99 3.08 -6.04
C ALA A 66 1.90 2.85 -7.56
N THR A 67 0.93 2.05 -8.03
CA THR A 67 0.87 1.60 -9.42
C THR A 67 -0.24 2.32 -10.19
N ALA A 68 0.06 2.75 -11.42
CA ALA A 68 -0.92 3.37 -12.31
C ALA A 68 -1.75 2.30 -13.03
N LEU A 69 -3.06 2.27 -12.80
CA LEU A 69 -3.98 1.39 -13.54
C LEU A 69 -4.46 2.07 -14.82
N VAL A 70 -4.26 1.40 -15.96
CA VAL A 70 -4.78 1.84 -17.26
C VAL A 70 -5.82 0.84 -17.73
N MET A 71 -7.06 1.29 -17.89
CA MET A 71 -8.16 0.43 -18.31
C MET A 71 -8.21 0.38 -19.82
N VAL A 72 -8.25 -0.81 -20.41
CA VAL A 72 -8.39 -1.03 -21.85
C VAL A 72 -9.80 -1.50 -22.10
N CYS A 73 -10.61 -0.64 -22.73
CA CYS A 73 -12.03 -0.89 -22.96
C CYS A 73 -12.32 -1.09 -24.45
N GLU A 74 -13.06 -2.14 -24.77
CA GLU A 74 -13.58 -2.35 -26.11
C GLU A 74 -14.82 -1.48 -26.35
N GLY A 75 -14.75 -0.59 -27.35
CA GLY A 75 -15.84 0.29 -27.74
C GLY A 75 -15.88 1.64 -27.00
N ASP A 76 -16.95 2.40 -27.22
CA ASP A 76 -17.14 3.71 -26.59
C ASP A 76 -17.55 3.55 -25.12
N VAL A 77 -16.75 4.14 -24.23
CA VAL A 77 -17.05 4.20 -22.80
C VAL A 77 -18.00 5.35 -22.54
N ALA A 78 -19.18 5.07 -21.99
CA ALA A 78 -20.12 6.10 -21.58
C ALA A 78 -19.50 7.00 -20.49
N ALA A 79 -19.78 8.31 -20.55
CA ALA A 79 -19.21 9.28 -19.61
C ALA A 79 -19.42 8.94 -18.11
N PRO A 80 -20.57 8.38 -17.67
CA PRO A 80 -20.74 7.95 -16.28
C PRO A 80 -19.76 6.85 -15.86
N SER A 81 -19.59 5.80 -16.68
CA SER A 81 -18.68 4.69 -16.41
C SER A 81 -17.23 5.15 -16.35
N LEU A 82 -16.84 6.03 -17.27
CA LEU A 82 -15.51 6.66 -17.27
C LEU A 82 -15.25 7.43 -15.97
N LEU A 83 -16.21 8.25 -15.53
CA LEU A 83 -16.06 9.03 -14.30
C LEU A 83 -15.98 8.15 -13.06
N ASP A 84 -16.74 7.07 -13.01
CA ASP A 84 -16.72 6.16 -11.88
C ASP A 84 -15.38 5.42 -11.78
N TRP A 85 -14.82 4.92 -12.88
CA TRP A 85 -13.49 4.31 -12.86
C TRP A 85 -12.39 5.30 -12.45
N LEU A 86 -12.44 6.55 -12.93
CA LEU A 86 -11.48 7.58 -12.51
C LEU A 86 -11.60 7.87 -11.00
N ARG A 87 -12.81 7.95 -10.44
CA ARG A 87 -13.04 8.11 -8.98
C ARG A 87 -12.61 6.89 -8.18
N GLN A 88 -12.64 5.72 -8.81
CA GLN A 88 -12.13 4.48 -8.23
C GLN A 88 -10.61 4.34 -8.31
N GLY A 89 -9.94 5.24 -9.04
CA GLY A 89 -8.49 5.38 -9.04
C GLY A 89 -7.79 4.85 -10.29
N ALA A 90 -8.53 4.59 -11.38
CA ALA A 90 -7.93 4.43 -12.70
C ALA A 90 -7.11 5.67 -13.04
N ALA A 91 -5.89 5.46 -13.52
CA ALA A 91 -4.98 6.52 -13.92
C ALA A 91 -5.26 7.00 -15.36
N ASP A 92 -5.73 6.09 -16.23
CA ASP A 92 -6.20 6.41 -17.58
C ASP A 92 -7.18 5.34 -18.07
N VAL A 93 -7.97 5.67 -19.10
CA VAL A 93 -8.84 4.75 -19.83
C VAL A 93 -8.54 4.90 -21.32
N VAL A 94 -8.23 3.78 -21.97
CA VAL A 94 -7.77 3.70 -23.36
C VAL A 94 -8.58 2.67 -24.12
N THR A 95 -8.61 2.82 -25.44
CA THR A 95 -9.16 1.84 -26.37
C THR A 95 -8.04 0.99 -26.98
N PRO A 96 -8.34 -0.18 -27.56
CA PRO A 96 -7.37 -0.94 -28.36
C PRO A 96 -6.75 -0.15 -29.51
N HIS A 97 -7.43 0.89 -30.00
CA HIS A 97 -6.89 1.79 -31.01
C HIS A 97 -5.80 2.69 -30.43
N ASP A 98 -6.03 3.27 -29.24
CA ASP A 98 -5.04 4.10 -28.54
C ASP A 98 -3.73 3.35 -28.32
N LEU A 99 -3.78 2.06 -27.98
CA LEU A 99 -2.61 1.20 -27.77
C LEU A 99 -1.70 1.08 -28.99
N ARG A 100 -2.19 1.41 -30.20
CA ARG A 100 -1.43 1.34 -31.46
C ARG A 100 -0.90 2.69 -31.91
N THR A 101 -1.19 3.74 -31.15
CA THR A 101 -0.76 5.11 -31.50
C THR A 101 0.60 5.44 -30.89
N PRO A 102 1.44 6.25 -31.57
CA PRO A 102 2.71 6.72 -31.00
C PRO A 102 2.56 7.55 -29.72
N SER A 103 1.38 8.13 -29.49
CA SER A 103 1.08 8.92 -28.29
C SER A 103 0.84 8.08 -27.04
N PHE A 104 0.61 6.76 -27.19
CA PHE A 104 0.35 5.87 -26.07
C PHE A 104 1.46 5.90 -25.01
N GLY A 105 2.72 5.86 -25.43
CA GLY A 105 3.84 5.90 -24.49
C GLY A 105 3.91 7.21 -23.71
N ALA A 106 3.52 8.34 -24.32
CA ALA A 106 3.42 9.62 -23.61
C ALA A 106 2.25 9.63 -22.61
N ARG A 107 1.07 9.08 -22.99
CA ARG A 107 -0.08 8.93 -22.10
C ARG A 107 0.27 8.06 -20.89
N LEU A 108 0.90 6.91 -21.12
CA LEU A 108 1.33 5.99 -20.07
C LEU A 108 2.33 6.65 -19.10
N ARG A 109 3.31 7.38 -19.63
CA ARG A 109 4.24 8.17 -18.80
C ARG A 109 3.49 9.20 -17.94
N VAL A 110 2.56 9.95 -18.51
CA VAL A 110 1.75 10.92 -17.75
C VAL A 110 0.93 10.24 -16.64
N ALA A 111 0.32 9.09 -16.92
CA ALA A 111 -0.43 8.31 -15.94
C ALA A 111 0.46 7.87 -14.76
N VAL A 112 1.66 7.34 -15.07
CA VAL A 112 2.65 6.94 -14.05
C VAL A 112 3.11 8.14 -13.22
N GLU A 113 3.48 9.25 -13.86
CA GLU A 113 3.97 10.43 -13.13
C GLU A 113 2.88 11.09 -12.29
N ARG A 114 1.63 11.16 -12.77
CA ARG A 114 0.49 11.62 -11.96
C ARG A 114 0.31 10.76 -10.72
N ARG A 115 0.40 9.43 -10.85
CA ARG A 115 0.29 8.52 -9.70
C ARG A 115 1.42 8.72 -8.69
N ARG A 116 2.65 8.96 -9.18
CA ARG A 116 3.81 9.28 -8.34
C ARG A 116 3.63 10.60 -7.60
N ILE A 117 3.18 11.65 -8.29
CA ILE A 117 2.88 12.96 -7.70
C ILE A 117 1.78 12.85 -6.64
N ASP A 118 0.67 12.17 -6.94
CA ASP A 118 -0.42 11.98 -5.99
C ASP A 118 0.05 11.23 -4.74
N ARG A 119 0.89 10.22 -4.92
CA ARG A 119 1.51 9.49 -3.81
C ARG A 119 2.43 10.39 -2.98
N GLN A 120 3.27 11.19 -3.63
CA GLN A 120 4.15 12.14 -2.95
C GLN A 120 3.34 13.20 -2.20
N ALA A 121 2.27 13.73 -2.80
CA ALA A 121 1.37 14.67 -2.16
C ALA A 121 0.68 14.05 -0.95
N ARG A 122 0.21 12.80 -1.04
CA ARG A 122 -0.33 12.04 0.10
C ARG A 122 0.71 11.89 1.22
N GLN A 123 1.95 11.57 0.85
CA GLN A 123 3.06 11.47 1.81
C GLN A 123 3.46 12.82 2.42
N ALA A 124 3.23 13.93 1.71
CA ALA A 124 3.48 15.28 2.19
C ALA A 124 2.40 15.79 3.17
N TYR A 125 1.21 15.17 3.20
CA TYR A 125 0.26 15.44 4.27
C TYR A 125 0.73 14.80 5.57
N ALA A 126 0.59 15.55 6.67
CA ALA A 126 0.93 15.04 7.98
C ALA A 126 0.08 13.81 8.38
N THR A 127 -1.13 13.67 7.85
CA THR A 127 -2.12 12.65 8.29
C THR A 127 -2.68 11.83 7.12
N ASP A 128 -2.77 10.51 7.32
CA ASP A 128 -3.45 9.55 6.44
C ASP A 128 -4.96 9.74 6.52
N LEU A 129 -5.56 10.19 5.42
CA LEU A 129 -6.99 10.52 5.38
C LEU A 129 -7.90 9.30 5.52
N ALA A 130 -7.42 8.10 5.16
CA ALA A 130 -8.22 6.90 5.27
C ALA A 130 -8.35 6.46 6.74
N THR A 131 -7.31 6.61 7.55
CA THR A 131 -7.23 6.11 8.93
C THR A 131 -7.25 7.22 10.00
N GLY A 132 -7.01 8.45 9.60
CA GLY A 132 -6.78 9.60 10.48
C GLY A 132 -5.47 9.51 11.29
N LEU A 133 -4.55 8.60 10.95
CA LEU A 133 -3.26 8.44 11.62
C LEU A 133 -2.20 9.40 11.05
N PRO A 134 -1.22 9.86 11.83
CA PRO A 134 0.00 10.45 11.30
C PRO A 134 0.61 9.60 10.17
N HIS A 135 1.09 10.26 9.13
CA HIS A 135 1.92 9.63 8.10
C HIS A 135 3.39 9.53 8.56
N ARG A 136 4.20 8.84 7.75
CA ARG A 136 5.64 8.64 8.02
C ARG A 136 6.37 9.94 8.34
N GLN A 137 6.11 11.02 7.59
CA GLN A 137 6.78 12.30 7.82
C GLN A 137 6.46 12.88 9.20
N GLN A 138 5.17 12.94 9.56
CA GLN A 138 4.75 13.43 10.89
C GLN A 138 5.30 12.54 12.02
N LEU A 139 5.37 11.22 11.82
CA LEU A 139 6.01 10.33 12.80
C LEU A 139 7.49 10.66 12.98
N VAL A 140 8.24 10.86 11.90
CA VAL A 140 9.66 11.22 11.94
C VAL A 140 9.87 12.54 12.70
N GLU A 141 9.00 13.53 12.49
CA GLU A 141 9.02 14.78 13.25
C GLU A 141 8.75 14.55 14.74
N HIS A 142 7.73 13.76 15.10
CA HIS A 142 7.47 13.38 16.50
C HIS A 142 8.65 12.66 17.15
N MET A 143 9.29 11.74 16.42
CA MET A 143 10.47 11.03 16.88
C MET A 143 11.66 11.97 17.07
N SER A 144 11.89 12.89 16.14
CA SER A 144 12.98 13.87 16.23
C SER A 144 12.84 14.74 17.47
N HIS A 145 11.64 15.25 17.73
CA HIS A 145 11.34 16.01 18.95
C HIS A 145 11.53 15.17 20.22
N LEU A 146 11.09 13.91 20.21
CA LEU A 146 11.22 13.02 21.35
C LEU A 146 12.69 12.67 21.62
N ILE A 147 13.49 12.38 20.60
CA ILE A 147 14.93 12.09 20.74
C ILE A 147 15.66 13.30 21.32
N ALA A 148 15.40 14.51 20.81
CA ALA A 148 15.94 15.74 21.39
C ALA A 148 15.52 15.95 22.85
N LEU A 149 14.29 15.57 23.21
CA LEU A 149 13.86 15.56 24.61
C LEU A 149 14.64 14.51 25.44
N ARG A 150 14.94 13.34 24.88
CA ARG A 150 15.69 12.26 25.56
C ARG A 150 17.16 12.57 25.80
N GLU A 151 17.77 13.44 25.00
CA GLU A 151 19.10 13.98 25.30
C GLU A 151 19.12 14.76 26.63
N ARG A 152 18.01 15.44 26.96
CA ARG A 152 17.86 16.23 28.19
C ARG A 152 17.25 15.44 29.35
N GLN A 153 16.36 14.49 29.03
CA GLN A 153 15.62 13.66 29.98
C GLN A 153 15.70 12.19 29.56
N PRO A 154 16.78 11.49 29.97
CA PRO A 154 17.01 10.12 29.55
C PRO A 154 15.86 9.21 29.93
N ALA A 155 15.23 8.62 28.92
CA ALA A 155 14.34 7.49 29.09
C ALA A 155 14.41 6.64 27.82
N PRO A 156 14.41 5.31 27.94
CA PRO A 156 14.39 4.42 26.79
C PRO A 156 13.07 4.58 26.02
N MET A 157 13.14 4.46 24.70
CA MET A 157 11.98 4.48 23.80
C MET A 157 12.17 3.42 22.72
N ALA A 158 11.07 3.03 22.07
CA ALA A 158 11.10 2.04 21.01
C ALA A 158 10.20 2.44 19.84
N VAL A 159 10.52 1.90 18.67
CA VAL A 159 9.62 1.91 17.52
C VAL A 159 9.29 0.48 17.15
N LEU A 160 8.00 0.21 17.00
CA LEU A 160 7.46 -1.03 16.47
C LEU A 160 6.98 -0.75 15.05
N VAL A 161 7.26 -1.66 14.12
CA VAL A 161 6.69 -1.65 12.76
C VAL A 161 5.88 -2.93 12.57
N LEU A 162 4.64 -2.78 12.14
CA LEU A 162 3.70 -3.85 11.90
C LEU A 162 3.35 -3.89 10.40
N ARG A 163 3.59 -5.04 9.76
CA ARG A 163 3.15 -5.31 8.39
C ARG A 163 1.93 -6.22 8.41
N ILE A 164 0.85 -5.81 7.78
CA ILE A 164 -0.45 -6.49 7.83
C ILE A 164 -0.73 -7.20 6.51
N GLU A 165 -0.82 -8.52 6.53
CA GLU A 165 -1.22 -9.31 5.37
C GLU A 165 -2.73 -9.51 5.35
N GLY A 166 -3.34 -9.40 4.16
CA GLY A 166 -4.77 -9.62 3.93
C GLY A 166 -5.59 -8.37 3.59
N VAL A 167 -5.01 -7.17 3.67
CA VAL A 167 -5.72 -5.92 3.28
C VAL A 167 -6.00 -5.90 1.78
N GLU A 168 -4.99 -6.19 0.96
CA GLU A 168 -5.11 -6.27 -0.50
C GLU A 168 -6.11 -7.35 -0.92
N LEU A 169 -6.01 -8.54 -0.31
CA LEU A 169 -6.93 -9.66 -0.57
C LEU A 169 -8.37 -9.33 -0.20
N ALA A 170 -8.60 -8.67 0.94
CA ALA A 170 -9.93 -8.19 1.31
C ALA A 170 -10.46 -7.18 0.30
N GLY A 171 -9.59 -6.30 -0.22
CA GLY A 171 -9.94 -5.37 -1.28
C GLY A 171 -10.29 -6.05 -2.60
N ALA A 172 -9.50 -7.04 -3.01
CA ALA A 172 -9.73 -7.78 -4.25
C ALA A 172 -11.05 -8.56 -4.20
N ARG A 173 -11.43 -9.05 -3.01
CA ARG A 173 -12.63 -9.88 -2.82
C ARG A 173 -13.90 -9.10 -2.51
N LEU A 174 -13.80 -8.00 -1.76
CA LEU A 174 -14.94 -7.25 -1.23
C LEU A 174 -14.99 -5.79 -1.71
N GLY A 175 -14.07 -5.41 -2.60
CA GLY A 175 -13.96 -4.08 -3.15
C GLY A 175 -13.11 -3.12 -2.32
N ARG A 176 -12.76 -2.00 -2.94
CA ARG A 176 -11.86 -0.97 -2.38
C ARG A 176 -12.36 -0.39 -1.06
N GLU A 177 -13.67 -0.16 -0.92
CA GLU A 177 -14.22 0.40 0.31
C GLU A 177 -14.08 -0.55 1.50
N ALA A 178 -14.23 -1.87 1.27
CA ALA A 178 -13.98 -2.88 2.29
C ALA A 178 -12.53 -2.85 2.79
N ALA A 179 -11.56 -2.69 1.89
CA ALA A 179 -10.15 -2.50 2.26
C ALA A 179 -9.94 -1.23 3.11
N ASN A 180 -10.56 -0.11 2.73
CA ASN A 180 -10.49 1.14 3.51
C ASN A 180 -11.14 1.01 4.90
N VAL A 181 -12.28 0.32 5.01
CA VAL A 181 -12.90 0.01 6.30
C VAL A 181 -11.98 -0.85 7.14
N LEU A 182 -11.32 -1.86 6.56
CA LEU A 182 -10.38 -2.72 7.26
C LEU A 182 -9.18 -1.91 7.80
N ARG A 183 -8.56 -1.06 6.97
CA ARG A 183 -7.48 -0.14 7.38
C ARG A 183 -7.90 0.75 8.56
N ARG A 184 -9.10 1.34 8.50
CA ARG A 184 -9.67 2.13 9.61
C ARG A 184 -9.79 1.32 10.90
N LYS A 185 -10.32 0.10 10.81
CA LYS A 185 -10.50 -0.76 11.99
C LYS A 185 -9.17 -1.21 12.59
N ILE A 186 -8.16 -1.49 11.76
CA ILE A 186 -6.79 -1.78 12.21
C ILE A 186 -6.24 -0.57 12.99
N ALA A 187 -6.33 0.63 12.41
CA ALA A 187 -5.88 1.87 13.06
C ALA A 187 -6.53 2.10 14.43
N VAL A 188 -7.85 1.91 14.52
CA VAL A 188 -8.59 2.00 15.79
C VAL A 188 -8.09 0.98 16.80
N ARG A 189 -7.90 -0.28 16.38
CA ARG A 189 -7.46 -1.36 17.28
C ARG A 189 -6.02 -1.15 17.78
N LEU A 190 -5.13 -0.66 16.92
CA LEU A 190 -3.76 -0.27 17.29
C LEU A 190 -3.77 0.87 18.32
N ARG A 191 -4.54 1.94 18.07
CA ARG A 191 -4.67 3.07 19.01
C ARG A 191 -5.20 2.63 20.37
N ALA A 192 -6.21 1.77 20.42
CA ALA A 192 -6.75 1.24 21.67
C ALA A 192 -5.73 0.37 22.44
N GLY A 193 -4.72 -0.17 21.74
CA GLY A 193 -3.67 -0.99 22.31
C GLY A 193 -2.49 -0.21 22.89
N VAL A 194 -2.43 1.12 22.78
CA VAL A 194 -1.30 1.93 23.23
C VAL A 194 -1.74 3.06 24.16
N ARG A 195 -0.79 3.74 24.81
CA ARG A 195 -1.10 4.87 25.70
C ARG A 195 -1.30 6.14 24.87
N ALA A 196 -1.94 7.16 25.46
CA ALA A 196 -2.10 8.46 24.83
C ALA A 196 -0.77 9.19 24.53
N SER A 197 0.30 8.84 25.26
CA SER A 197 1.65 9.35 25.01
C SER A 197 2.35 8.70 23.81
N ASP A 198 1.86 7.55 23.36
CA ASP A 198 2.43 6.81 22.24
C ASP A 198 1.82 7.29 20.92
N VAL A 199 2.55 7.14 19.82
CA VAL A 199 2.07 7.58 18.50
C VAL A 199 1.90 6.36 17.60
N VAL A 200 0.69 6.18 17.06
CA VAL A 200 0.42 5.22 15.99
C VAL A 200 0.42 5.96 14.67
N ALA A 201 1.12 5.47 13.66
CA ALA A 201 1.25 6.09 12.35
C ALA A 201 1.02 5.08 11.22
N ALA A 202 0.51 5.55 10.08
CA ALA A 202 0.41 4.78 8.85
C ALA A 202 1.65 5.06 7.97
N LEU A 203 2.47 4.02 7.74
CA LEU A 203 3.63 4.08 6.86
C LEU A 203 3.28 3.78 5.40
N GLY A 204 2.18 3.04 5.18
CA GLY A 204 1.64 2.66 3.88
C GLY A 204 0.22 2.11 4.00
N ASP A 205 -0.24 1.42 2.96
CA ASP A 205 -1.61 0.87 2.92
C ASP A 205 -1.79 -0.29 3.91
N ASP A 206 -0.74 -1.09 4.11
CA ASP A 206 -0.69 -2.30 4.92
C ASP A 206 0.37 -2.25 6.04
N CYS A 207 1.06 -1.12 6.18
CA CYS A 207 2.20 -0.97 7.09
C CYS A 207 1.98 0.16 8.09
N TYR A 208 2.15 -0.15 9.37
CA TYR A 208 1.91 0.75 10.49
C TYR A 208 3.13 0.82 11.40
N ALA A 209 3.31 1.95 12.08
CA ALA A 209 4.32 2.10 13.11
C ALA A 209 3.70 2.55 14.43
N VAL A 210 4.33 2.13 15.53
CA VAL A 210 4.01 2.57 16.87
C VAL A 210 5.28 3.07 17.54
N LEU A 211 5.31 4.35 17.90
CA LEU A 211 6.32 4.95 18.74
C LEU A 211 5.90 4.81 20.21
N LEU A 212 6.67 4.05 20.97
CA LEU A 212 6.53 3.96 22.42
C LEU A 212 7.39 5.04 23.06
N ALA A 213 6.75 6.08 23.57
CA ALA A 213 7.45 7.32 23.94
C ALA A 213 8.35 7.19 25.18
N ALA A 214 8.08 6.19 26.02
CA ALA A 214 8.90 5.81 27.16
C ALA A 214 8.70 4.32 27.48
N LEU A 215 9.79 3.61 27.75
CA LEU A 215 9.78 2.27 28.35
C LEU A 215 10.16 2.39 29.83
N LEU A 216 9.47 1.63 30.67
CA LEU A 216 9.73 1.54 32.10
C LEU A 216 10.60 0.33 32.43
N ALA A 217 10.51 -0.73 31.63
CA ALA A 217 11.31 -1.94 31.75
C ALA A 217 11.83 -2.45 30.39
N PRO A 218 12.94 -3.20 30.36
CA PRO A 218 13.52 -3.75 29.12
C PRO A 218 12.57 -4.62 28.28
N GLY A 219 11.52 -5.19 28.88
CA GLY A 219 10.54 -6.04 28.20
C GLY A 219 9.29 -5.31 27.67
N ASP A 220 9.13 -4.02 27.96
CA ASP A 220 7.88 -3.30 27.67
C ASP A 220 7.56 -3.26 26.17
N ALA A 221 8.57 -3.03 25.33
CA ALA A 221 8.38 -2.97 23.89
C ALA A 221 7.87 -4.32 23.33
N ALA A 222 8.46 -5.42 23.78
CA ALA A 222 8.03 -6.76 23.40
C ALA A 222 6.62 -7.08 23.93
N HIS A 223 6.32 -6.70 25.17
CA HIS A 223 5.01 -6.91 25.78
C HIS A 223 3.90 -6.14 25.04
N VAL A 224 4.14 -4.86 24.72
CA VAL A 224 3.21 -4.06 23.91
C VAL A 224 3.06 -4.66 22.52
N GLY A 225 4.16 -5.07 21.88
CA GLY A 225 4.13 -5.75 20.58
C GLY A 225 3.24 -7.00 20.59
N ALA A 226 3.46 -7.91 21.54
CA ALA A 226 2.66 -9.13 21.68
C ALA A 226 1.17 -8.85 21.94
N LYS A 227 0.87 -7.81 22.74
CA LYS A 227 -0.49 -7.34 22.99
C LYS A 227 -1.16 -6.84 21.70
N LEU A 228 -0.45 -6.06 20.88
CA LEU A 228 -0.95 -5.57 19.60
C LEU A 228 -1.19 -6.70 18.61
N LEU A 229 -0.25 -7.66 18.51
CA LEU A 229 -0.41 -8.86 17.69
C LEU A 229 -1.66 -9.65 18.10
N THR A 230 -1.85 -9.87 19.41
CA THR A 230 -3.03 -10.58 19.93
C THR A 230 -4.32 -9.84 19.60
N ALA A 231 -4.34 -8.51 19.71
CA ALA A 231 -5.50 -7.72 19.32
C ALA A 231 -5.81 -7.85 17.82
N LEU A 232 -4.80 -7.78 16.96
CA LEU A 232 -4.98 -7.86 15.50
C LEU A 232 -5.43 -9.25 15.02
N ARG A 233 -5.13 -10.32 15.76
CA ARG A 233 -5.61 -11.69 15.46
C ARG A 233 -7.13 -11.85 15.54
N ALA A 234 -7.84 -11.01 16.30
CA ALA A 234 -9.30 -11.10 16.37
C ALA A 234 -9.93 -10.74 15.00
N PRO A 235 -10.96 -11.47 14.52
CA PRO A 235 -11.58 -11.16 13.24
C PRO A 235 -12.10 -9.72 13.15
N PHE A 236 -12.12 -9.18 11.94
CA PHE A 236 -12.73 -7.90 11.59
C PHE A 236 -14.04 -8.15 10.85
N GLN A 237 -15.13 -7.55 11.33
CA GLN A 237 -16.40 -7.55 10.61
C GLN A 237 -16.36 -6.48 9.51
N ILE A 238 -16.34 -6.90 8.24
CA ILE A 238 -16.24 -6.04 7.05
C ILE A 238 -17.33 -6.48 6.06
N ALA A 239 -18.22 -5.56 5.67
CA ALA A 239 -19.31 -5.85 4.74
C ALA A 239 -20.15 -7.11 5.12
N GLY A 240 -20.38 -7.33 6.42
CA GLY A 240 -21.13 -8.48 6.92
C GLY A 240 -20.34 -9.81 6.96
N GLN A 241 -19.04 -9.78 6.67
CA GLN A 241 -18.17 -10.96 6.68
C GLN A 241 -17.01 -10.82 7.65
N GLU A 242 -16.52 -11.95 8.14
CA GLU A 242 -15.30 -12.01 8.93
C GLU A 242 -14.07 -12.00 8.03
N VAL A 243 -13.19 -11.03 8.30
CA VAL A 243 -11.87 -10.92 7.69
C VAL A 243 -10.81 -11.07 8.78
N VAL A 244 -9.92 -12.04 8.60
CA VAL A 244 -8.75 -12.23 9.46
C VAL A 244 -7.49 -11.74 8.73
N VAL A 245 -6.56 -11.18 9.49
CA VAL A 245 -5.27 -10.68 8.99
C VAL A 245 -4.13 -11.42 9.66
N ALA A 246 -3.00 -11.53 8.99
CA ALA A 246 -1.74 -11.90 9.61
C ALA A 246 -0.89 -10.66 9.83
N THR A 247 -0.01 -10.68 10.83
CA THR A 247 0.82 -9.51 11.16
C THR A 247 2.24 -9.91 11.49
N ALA A 248 3.20 -9.34 10.77
CA ALA A 248 4.61 -9.43 11.10
C ALA A 248 5.04 -8.18 11.89
N LEU A 249 5.84 -8.38 12.94
CA LEU A 249 6.28 -7.33 13.86
C LEU A 249 7.81 -7.23 13.85
N GLY A 250 8.31 -5.99 13.75
CA GLY A 250 9.69 -5.64 14.02
C GLY A 250 9.79 -4.58 15.10
N ILE A 251 10.82 -4.65 15.93
CA ILE A 251 11.03 -3.74 17.06
C ILE A 251 12.46 -3.19 16.97
N ALA A 252 12.62 -1.88 17.11
CA ALA A 252 13.92 -1.22 17.24
C ALA A 252 13.95 -0.35 18.50
N LEU A 253 15.04 -0.46 19.27
CA LEU A 253 15.26 0.27 20.51
C LEU A 253 16.20 1.45 20.29
N HIS A 254 15.80 2.65 20.75
CA HIS A 254 16.65 3.84 20.66
C HIS A 254 17.97 3.65 21.43
N LEU A 255 19.06 4.17 20.87
CA LEU A 255 20.48 3.99 21.27
C LEU A 255 21.08 2.61 21.02
N GLN A 256 20.29 1.53 21.08
CA GLN A 256 20.80 0.18 20.81
C GLN A 256 20.78 -0.14 19.30
N ASP A 257 19.69 0.19 18.64
CA ASP A 257 19.46 -0.08 17.21
C ASP A 257 19.64 1.15 16.31
N GLY A 258 19.88 2.32 16.92
CA GLY A 258 20.09 3.58 16.23
C GLY A 258 19.75 4.81 17.08
N ALA A 259 20.31 5.95 16.70
CA ALA A 259 20.09 7.25 17.38
C ALA A 259 19.25 8.23 16.55
N GLN A 260 18.94 7.89 15.29
CA GLN A 260 18.19 8.76 14.37
C GLN A 260 16.85 8.13 13.98
N PRO A 261 15.79 8.92 13.78
CA PRO A 261 14.46 8.40 13.49
C PRO A 261 14.40 7.44 12.30
N GLU A 262 15.03 7.83 11.19
CA GLU A 262 15.03 7.08 9.95
C GLU A 262 15.75 5.74 10.11
N ALA A 263 16.85 5.71 10.88
CA ALA A 263 17.60 4.48 11.15
C ALA A 263 16.77 3.49 11.98
N LEU A 264 16.06 3.98 13.00
CA LEU A 264 15.17 3.16 13.83
C LEU A 264 14.00 2.60 13.02
N LEU A 265 13.35 3.43 12.20
CA LEU A 265 12.25 3.00 11.33
C LEU A 265 12.72 1.98 10.29
N ALA A 266 13.88 2.21 9.66
CA ALA A 266 14.45 1.28 8.70
C ALA A 266 14.78 -0.06 9.35
N ARG A 267 15.36 -0.05 10.55
CA ARG A 267 15.69 -1.26 11.32
C ARG A 267 14.45 -2.04 11.72
N ALA A 268 13.45 -1.40 12.33
CA ALA A 268 12.20 -2.04 12.70
C ALA A 268 11.46 -2.58 11.47
N GLY A 269 11.45 -1.83 10.36
CA GLY A 269 10.85 -2.27 9.10
C GLY A 269 11.56 -3.49 8.50
N ALA A 270 12.88 -3.53 8.53
CA ALA A 270 13.66 -4.69 8.06
C ALA A 270 13.38 -5.94 8.90
N LEU A 271 13.32 -5.80 10.23
CA LEU A 271 12.97 -6.89 11.13
C LEU A 271 11.56 -7.41 10.85
N ALA A 272 10.58 -6.52 10.68
CA ALA A 272 9.21 -6.88 10.33
C ALA A 272 9.13 -7.60 8.97
N ALA A 273 9.92 -7.19 7.98
CA ALA A 273 9.95 -7.82 6.66
C ALA A 273 10.57 -9.22 6.68
N SER A 274 11.50 -9.49 7.60
CA SER A 274 12.11 -10.82 7.78
C SER A 274 11.36 -11.72 8.76
N ALA A 275 10.41 -11.17 9.52
CA ALA A 275 9.66 -11.89 10.53
C ALA A 275 8.53 -12.72 9.91
N HIS A 276 8.19 -13.82 10.56
CA HIS A 276 7.00 -14.58 10.21
C HIS A 276 5.74 -13.80 10.62
N ALA A 277 4.79 -13.67 9.71
CA ALA A 277 3.51 -13.05 10.02
C ALA A 277 2.69 -13.98 10.94
N GLU A 278 2.33 -13.49 12.12
CA GLU A 278 1.51 -14.24 13.06
C GLU A 278 0.02 -14.03 12.76
N GLY A 279 -0.74 -15.12 12.73
CA GLY A 279 -2.16 -15.13 12.40
C GLY A 279 -2.45 -15.93 11.14
N ARG A 280 -3.67 -15.83 10.63
CA ARG A 280 -4.04 -16.37 9.31
C ARG A 280 -4.74 -15.25 8.58
N HIS A 281 -4.34 -14.98 7.33
CA HIS A 281 -5.17 -14.22 6.42
C HIS A 281 -6.00 -15.21 5.60
N SER A 282 -7.30 -14.97 5.47
CA SER A 282 -8.19 -15.90 4.79
C SER A 282 -8.23 -15.59 3.29
N ALA A 283 -7.59 -16.42 2.47
CA ALA A 283 -7.97 -16.63 1.07
C ALA A 283 -9.08 -17.69 1.08
N ALA A 284 -10.34 -17.26 1.12
CA ALA A 284 -11.44 -18.21 1.16
C ALA A 284 -11.70 -18.77 -0.25
N ALA A 285 -11.46 -20.07 -0.35
CA ALA A 285 -11.95 -21.08 -1.28
C ALA A 285 -13.14 -20.70 -2.19
N ALA A 286 -13.03 -21.17 -3.44
CA ALA A 286 -14.16 -21.39 -4.33
C ALA A 286 -15.27 -22.13 -3.57
N ASN A 287 -16.47 -21.58 -3.66
CA ASN A 287 -17.67 -22.12 -3.04
C ASN A 287 -18.12 -23.33 -3.88
N ASP A 288 -17.83 -24.55 -3.44
CA ASP A 288 -18.59 -25.73 -3.83
C ASP A 288 -19.92 -25.69 -3.06
N GLY A 289 -21.00 -25.41 -3.78
CA GLY A 289 -22.39 -25.45 -3.31
C GLY A 289 -23.33 -25.57 -4.50
#